data_AF-B4EVC4-F1
#
_entry.id   AF-B4EVC4-F1
#
_cell.length_a   1.000
_cell.length_b   1.000
_cell.length_c   1.000
_cell.angle_alpha   90.00
_cell.angle_beta   90.00
_cell.angle_gamma   90.00
#
_symmetry.space_group_name_H-M   'P 1'
#
loop_
_entity.id
_entity.type
_entity.pdbx_description
1 polymer ?
#
loop_
_entity_poly.entity_id
_entity_poly.type
_entity_poly.pdbx_seq_one_letter_code
_entity_poly.pdbx_strand_id
1 'polypeptide(L)'
;MIIKPDDRWRWYFDDEQQKLMLDLANGMIFRSRFPSKMLSATAHQSSPFTVDDAALYYGYDEQIRQIDMPSESRAELALNALIAHRFLKPLMPKSWYFEVSHSSTRPYLAQVVETALKDSNEKVLFLVAEVGEQACLCLLAQPQLALFDRTLTFCDPLKIMNDRLSEYHKQSEPRSFLYEKVI
;
A
#
# COMPACT_ATOMS: atom_id res chain seq x y z
N MET A 1 -6.94 -15.32 -5.25
CA MET A 1 -6.34 -15.26 -6.62
C MET A 1 -4.81 -15.20 -6.53
N ILE A 2 -4.06 -15.93 -7.37
CA ILE A 2 -2.58 -15.82 -7.42
C ILE A 2 -2.19 -15.11 -8.71
N ILE A 3 -1.76 -13.86 -8.60
CA ILE A 3 -1.22 -13.07 -9.70
C ILE A 3 0.30 -13.23 -9.66
N LYS A 4 0.92 -13.56 -10.80
CA LYS A 4 2.38 -13.63 -10.95
C LYS A 4 2.79 -12.77 -12.13
N PRO A 5 3.72 -11.82 -11.95
CA PRO A 5 4.30 -11.05 -13.05
C PRO A 5 4.73 -11.93 -14.24
N ASP A 6 4.38 -11.48 -15.44
CA ASP A 6 4.71 -12.09 -16.74
C ASP A 6 5.33 -11.00 -17.61
N ASP A 7 6.28 -11.36 -18.47
CA ASP A 7 7.01 -10.42 -19.34
C ASP A 7 6.14 -9.79 -20.42
N ARG A 8 4.95 -10.34 -20.67
CA ARG A 8 3.97 -9.79 -21.60
C ARG A 8 3.05 -8.76 -20.96
N TRP A 9 3.15 -8.52 -19.65
CA TRP A 9 2.34 -7.51 -18.99
C TRP A 9 2.66 -6.10 -19.49
N ARG A 10 1.62 -5.27 -19.58
CA ARG A 10 1.75 -3.91 -20.11
C ARG A 10 0.93 -2.90 -19.32
N TRP A 11 1.58 -1.81 -18.97
CA TRP A 11 0.93 -0.60 -18.50
C TRP A 11 0.35 0.16 -19.68
N TYR A 12 -0.87 0.64 -19.54
CA TYR A 12 -1.48 1.57 -20.48
C TYR A 12 -2.51 2.44 -19.75
N PHE A 13 -2.81 3.60 -20.32
CA PHE A 13 -3.85 4.47 -19.81
C PHE A 13 -5.13 4.27 -20.62
N ASP A 14 -6.26 4.12 -19.93
CA ASP A 14 -7.58 4.04 -20.52
C ASP A 14 -8.21 5.44 -20.49
N ASP A 15 -8.33 6.05 -21.67
CA ASP A 15 -8.87 7.41 -21.83
C ASP A 15 -10.37 7.50 -21.53
N GLU A 16 -11.13 6.43 -21.71
CA GLU A 16 -12.57 6.42 -21.40
C GLU A 16 -12.80 6.37 -19.89
N GLN A 17 -12.03 5.54 -19.19
CA GLN A 17 -12.16 5.36 -17.74
C GLN A 17 -11.32 6.35 -16.94
N GLN A 18 -10.39 7.05 -17.57
CA GLN A 18 -9.45 7.99 -16.93
C GLN A 18 -8.62 7.33 -15.81
N LYS A 19 -8.14 6.11 -16.09
CA LYS A 19 -7.41 5.24 -15.16
C LYS A 19 -6.19 4.64 -15.84
N LEU A 20 -5.13 4.43 -15.04
CA LEU A 20 -4.06 3.52 -15.43
C LEU A 20 -4.55 2.08 -15.31
N MET A 21 -4.21 1.27 -16.31
CA MET A 21 -4.55 -0.13 -16.42
C MET A 21 -3.27 -0.96 -16.57
N LEU A 22 -3.35 -2.22 -16.15
CA LEU A 22 -2.34 -3.24 -16.37
C LEU A 22 -2.98 -4.42 -17.10
N ASP A 23 -2.55 -4.64 -18.33
CA ASP A 23 -2.86 -5.87 -19.06
C ASP A 23 -2.03 -7.01 -18.49
N LEU A 24 -2.70 -8.07 -18.00
CA LEU A 24 -2.08 -9.25 -17.40
C LEU A 24 -1.80 -10.38 -18.42
N ALA A 25 -1.96 -10.11 -19.72
CA ALA A 25 -1.66 -10.98 -20.87
C ALA A 25 -2.43 -12.32 -20.95
N ASN A 26 -3.37 -12.56 -20.03
CA ASN A 26 -4.23 -13.74 -19.96
C ASN A 26 -5.72 -13.38 -20.13
N GLY A 27 -6.00 -12.23 -20.73
CA GLY A 27 -7.35 -11.66 -20.86
C GLY A 27 -7.86 -10.97 -19.59
N MET A 28 -7.06 -10.94 -18.52
CA MET A 28 -7.37 -10.16 -17.33
C MET A 28 -6.72 -8.78 -17.39
N ILE A 29 -7.43 -7.79 -16.86
CA ILE A 29 -6.96 -6.42 -16.78
C ILE A 29 -7.11 -5.97 -15.33
N PHE A 30 -6.03 -5.46 -14.75
CA PHE A 30 -6.08 -4.78 -13.46
C PHE A 30 -6.30 -3.29 -13.65
N ARG A 31 -7.26 -2.74 -12.91
CA ARG A 31 -7.63 -1.32 -12.93
C ARG A 31 -7.07 -0.63 -11.69
N SER A 32 -6.29 0.43 -11.89
CA SER A 32 -5.74 1.19 -10.77
C SER A 32 -6.81 1.91 -9.94
N ARG A 33 -6.50 2.12 -8.65
CA ARG A 33 -7.33 2.92 -7.75
C ARG A 33 -7.31 4.41 -8.12
N PHE A 34 -6.23 4.91 -8.68
CA PHE A 34 -5.95 6.35 -8.78
C PHE A 34 -6.61 7.00 -10.01
N PRO A 35 -7.34 8.12 -9.87
CA PRO A 35 -7.85 8.89 -11.00
C PRO A 35 -6.72 9.63 -11.75
N SER A 36 -6.92 9.88 -13.05
CA SER A 36 -6.01 10.62 -13.94
C SER A 36 -5.35 11.85 -13.30
N LYS A 37 -6.11 12.68 -12.57
CA LYS A 37 -5.59 13.89 -11.91
C LYS A 37 -4.39 13.64 -10.98
N MET A 38 -4.31 12.44 -10.38
CA MET A 38 -3.24 12.04 -9.47
C MET A 38 -2.04 11.43 -10.19
N LEU A 39 -2.20 11.01 -11.44
CA LEU A 39 -1.16 10.36 -12.22
C LEU A 39 -0.24 11.39 -12.88
N SER A 40 1.03 11.04 -12.99
CA SER A 40 2.06 11.80 -13.70
C SER A 40 1.90 11.65 -15.23
N ALA A 41 2.67 12.44 -15.99
CA ALA A 41 2.64 12.37 -17.45
C ALA A 41 3.08 11.00 -17.99
N THR A 42 3.99 10.31 -17.30
CA THR A 42 4.50 8.99 -17.72
C THR A 42 3.44 7.91 -17.66
N ALA A 43 2.43 8.06 -16.79
CA ALA A 43 1.32 7.11 -16.69
C ALA A 43 0.46 7.04 -17.96
N HIS A 44 0.48 8.09 -18.79
CA HIS A 44 -0.29 8.18 -20.03
C HIS A 44 0.43 7.55 -21.23
N GLN A 45 1.63 7.01 -21.02
CA GLN A 45 2.41 6.33 -22.03
C GLN A 45 2.33 4.83 -21.80
N SER A 46 2.01 4.07 -22.85
CA SER A 46 2.10 2.61 -22.74
C SER A 46 3.53 2.18 -22.55
N SER A 47 3.76 1.28 -21.59
CA SER A 47 5.09 0.76 -21.29
C SER A 47 5.02 -0.72 -20.89
N PRO A 48 6.08 -1.50 -21.16
CA PRO A 48 6.15 -2.88 -20.69
C PRO A 48 6.27 -2.92 -19.15
N PHE A 49 5.77 -3.99 -18.57
CA PHE A 49 6.06 -4.33 -17.18
C PHE A 49 7.51 -4.81 -17.07
N THR A 50 8.33 -4.12 -16.31
CA THR A 50 9.79 -4.33 -16.28
C THR A 50 10.21 -5.36 -15.23
N VAL A 51 11.49 -5.73 -15.25
CA VAL A 51 12.08 -6.56 -14.18
C VAL A 51 12.05 -5.82 -12.84
N ASP A 52 12.25 -4.49 -12.85
CA ASP A 52 12.13 -3.65 -11.65
C ASP A 52 10.70 -3.65 -11.09
N ASP A 53 9.69 -3.63 -11.96
CA ASP A 53 8.29 -3.79 -11.54
C ASP A 53 8.06 -5.12 -10.83
N ALA A 54 8.60 -6.20 -11.39
CA ALA A 54 8.48 -7.53 -10.81
C ALA A 54 9.14 -7.58 -9.43
N ALA A 55 10.34 -7.01 -9.30
CA ALA A 55 11.06 -6.94 -8.02
C ALA A 55 10.28 -6.15 -6.96
N LEU A 56 9.75 -4.98 -7.32
CA LEU A 56 8.90 -4.17 -6.44
C LEU A 56 7.61 -4.91 -6.05
N TYR A 57 6.93 -5.53 -7.01
CA TYR A 57 5.72 -6.31 -6.77
C TYR A 57 5.97 -7.42 -5.75
N TYR A 58 7.04 -8.22 -5.91
CA TYR A 58 7.38 -9.28 -4.97
C TYR A 58 7.75 -8.73 -3.59
N GLY A 59 8.47 -7.60 -3.52
CA GLY A 59 8.77 -6.92 -2.26
C GLY A 59 7.49 -6.50 -1.51
N TYR A 60 6.51 -5.91 -2.21
CA TYR A 60 5.22 -5.59 -1.63
C TYR A 60 4.45 -6.84 -1.19
N ASP A 61 4.31 -7.84 -2.07
CA ASP A 61 3.56 -9.06 -1.78
C ASP A 61 4.12 -9.81 -0.57
N GLU A 62 5.44 -9.86 -0.40
CA GLU A 62 6.09 -10.47 0.75
C GLU A 62 5.69 -9.77 2.06
N GLN A 63 5.77 -8.44 2.10
CA GLN A 63 5.46 -7.67 3.30
C GLN A 63 3.97 -7.69 3.65
N ILE A 64 3.09 -7.63 2.65
CA ILE A 64 1.64 -7.67 2.84
C ILE A 64 1.17 -9.00 3.47
N ARG A 65 1.90 -10.11 3.26
CA ARG A 65 1.57 -11.42 3.89
C ARG A 65 1.62 -11.41 5.42
N GLN A 66 2.24 -10.39 6.02
CA GLN A 66 2.24 -10.20 7.47
C GLN A 66 0.86 -9.78 7.99
N ILE A 67 0.10 -9.03 7.17
CA ILE A 67 -1.24 -8.56 7.49
C ILE A 67 -2.25 -9.68 7.23
N ASP A 68 -3.19 -9.88 8.15
CA ASP A 68 -4.31 -10.77 7.91
C ASP A 68 -5.32 -10.10 6.95
N MET A 69 -5.30 -10.51 5.68
CA MET A 69 -6.22 -10.01 4.66
C MET A 69 -6.49 -11.03 3.56
N PRO A 70 -7.66 -10.93 2.87
CA PRO A 70 -7.99 -11.78 1.73
C PRO A 70 -6.92 -11.74 0.64
N SER A 71 -6.80 -12.85 -0.10
CA SER A 71 -5.77 -12.98 -1.14
C SER A 71 -5.92 -11.95 -2.27
N GLU A 72 -7.16 -11.60 -2.59
CA GLU A 72 -7.56 -10.61 -3.59
C GLU A 72 -7.11 -9.21 -3.16
N SER A 73 -7.37 -8.84 -1.90
CA SER A 73 -6.94 -7.55 -1.33
C SER A 73 -5.42 -7.42 -1.31
N ARG A 74 -4.69 -8.50 -1.04
CA ARG A 74 -3.23 -8.48 -1.09
C ARG A 74 -2.68 -8.20 -2.48
N ALA A 75 -3.19 -8.86 -3.51
CA ALA A 75 -2.76 -8.59 -4.87
C ALA A 75 -3.15 -7.18 -5.33
N GLU A 76 -4.33 -6.70 -4.94
CA GLU A 76 -4.78 -5.33 -5.19
C GLU A 76 -3.88 -4.28 -4.52
N LEU A 77 -3.50 -4.50 -3.25
CA LEU A 77 -2.60 -3.60 -2.52
C LEU A 77 -1.19 -3.59 -3.11
N ALA A 78 -0.63 -4.75 -3.48
CA ALA A 78 0.68 -4.85 -4.10
C ALA A 78 0.73 -4.13 -5.46
N LEU A 79 -0.28 -4.33 -6.32
CA LEU A 79 -0.35 -3.67 -7.63
C LEU A 79 -0.59 -2.17 -7.50
N ASN A 80 -1.49 -1.73 -6.61
CA ASN A 80 -1.67 -0.30 -6.37
C ASN A 80 -0.44 0.35 -5.73
N ALA A 81 0.32 -0.33 -4.87
CA ALA A 81 1.57 0.18 -4.32
C ALA A 81 2.65 0.37 -5.40
N LEU A 82 2.76 -0.59 -6.31
CA LEU A 82 3.62 -0.47 -7.49
C LEU A 82 3.23 0.72 -8.36
N ILE A 83 1.94 0.90 -8.62
CA ILE A 83 1.43 2.04 -9.40
C ILE A 83 1.70 3.36 -8.66
N ALA A 84 1.50 3.38 -7.35
CA ALA A 84 1.76 4.53 -6.51
C ALA A 84 3.23 4.97 -6.58
N HIS A 85 4.14 4.01 -6.47
CA HIS A 85 5.58 4.22 -6.58
C HIS A 85 6.00 4.78 -7.94
N ARG A 86 5.39 4.31 -9.03
CA ARG A 86 5.84 4.63 -10.39
C ARG A 86 5.16 5.83 -11.05
N PHE A 87 3.88 6.02 -10.76
CA PHE A 87 3.01 6.81 -11.62
C PHE A 87 2.27 7.93 -10.89
N LEU A 88 2.30 8.00 -9.56
CA LEU A 88 1.68 9.12 -8.87
C LEU A 88 2.52 10.39 -8.96
N LYS A 89 1.83 11.53 -9.08
CA LYS A 89 2.44 12.84 -8.82
C LYS A 89 2.87 12.92 -7.35
N PRO A 90 3.93 13.70 -7.05
CA PRO A 90 4.30 13.99 -5.67
C PRO A 90 3.11 14.53 -4.87
N LEU A 91 2.88 13.95 -3.68
CA LEU A 91 1.82 14.36 -2.77
C LEU A 91 2.39 15.18 -1.62
N MET A 92 1.64 16.20 -1.19
CA MET A 92 1.94 16.93 0.03
C MET A 92 1.64 16.06 1.27
N PRO A 93 2.49 16.05 2.30
CA PRO A 93 2.20 15.38 3.56
C PRO A 93 0.89 15.88 4.19
N LYS A 94 0.01 14.95 4.56
CA LYS A 94 -1.26 15.23 5.27
C LYS A 94 -1.25 14.60 6.65
N SER A 95 -0.24 14.96 7.43
CA SER A 95 0.10 14.27 8.67
C SER A 95 -0.66 14.78 9.89
N TRP A 96 -1.53 15.78 9.72
CA TRP A 96 -2.34 16.35 10.79
C TRP A 96 -3.40 15.38 11.35
N TYR A 97 -3.72 14.29 10.65
CA TYR A 97 -4.64 13.25 11.11
C TYR A 97 -4.06 12.33 12.18
N PHE A 98 -2.73 12.28 12.32
CA PHE A 98 -2.06 11.28 13.16
C PHE A 98 -1.24 11.92 14.28
N GLU A 99 -1.17 11.22 15.40
CA GLU A 99 -0.31 11.55 16.53
C GLU A 99 1.16 11.30 16.20
N VAL A 100 2.04 12.13 16.78
CA VAL A 100 3.48 11.86 16.75
C VAL A 100 3.75 10.60 17.56
N SER A 101 4.43 9.64 16.95
CA SER A 101 4.73 8.36 17.60
C SER A 101 5.89 8.51 18.58
N HIS A 102 5.71 8.01 19.80
CA HIS A 102 6.79 7.90 20.80
C HIS A 102 7.82 6.82 20.44
N SER A 103 7.45 5.89 19.56
CA SER A 103 8.30 4.81 19.04
C SER A 103 8.32 4.90 17.51
N SER A 104 8.72 6.06 16.99
CA SER A 104 8.85 6.23 15.54
C SER A 104 9.95 5.31 15.00
N THR A 105 9.71 4.76 13.81
CA THR A 105 10.68 3.90 13.11
C THR A 105 11.28 4.64 11.93
N ARG A 106 12.40 4.15 11.40
CA ARG A 106 12.92 4.60 10.11
C ARG A 106 12.27 3.75 9.02
N PRO A 107 11.26 4.27 8.31
CA PRO A 107 10.52 3.47 7.34
C PRO A 107 11.41 3.00 6.19
N TYR A 108 11.15 1.79 5.70
CA TYR A 108 11.75 1.25 4.48
C TYR A 108 10.68 0.88 3.45
N LEU A 109 11.11 0.68 2.20
CA LEU A 109 10.20 0.40 1.09
C LEU A 109 9.45 -0.92 1.33
N ALA A 110 8.16 -0.93 0.99
CA ALA A 110 7.25 -2.06 1.23
C ALA A 110 6.98 -2.38 2.71
N GLN A 111 7.53 -1.64 3.67
CA GLN A 111 7.23 -1.88 5.08
C GLN A 111 5.75 -1.66 5.38
N VAL A 112 5.17 -2.57 6.17
CA VAL A 112 3.89 -2.33 6.84
C VAL A 112 4.15 -1.50 8.09
N VAL A 113 3.50 -0.35 8.17
CA VAL A 113 3.64 0.60 9.28
C VAL A 113 2.29 0.87 9.92
N GLU A 114 2.33 1.21 11.19
CA GLU A 114 1.17 1.61 11.96
C GLU A 114 1.22 3.11 12.25
N THR A 115 0.07 3.76 12.26
CA THR A 115 -0.11 5.12 12.77
C THR A 115 -1.26 5.15 13.78
N ALA A 116 -1.30 6.15 14.66
CA ALA A 116 -2.42 6.38 15.56
C ALA A 116 -3.19 7.64 15.13
N LEU A 117 -4.52 7.53 14.94
CA LEU A 117 -5.36 8.69 14.71
C LEU A 117 -5.36 9.62 15.92
N LYS A 118 -5.37 10.93 15.65
CA LYS A 118 -5.63 11.94 16.68
C LYS A 118 -7.00 11.73 17.30
N ASP A 119 -7.12 12.13 18.57
CA ASP A 119 -8.34 12.09 19.39
C ASP A 119 -8.85 10.69 19.76
N SER A 120 -8.73 9.68 18.89
CA SER A 120 -9.20 8.31 19.16
C SER A 120 -8.09 7.33 19.55
N ASN A 121 -6.83 7.63 19.22
CA ASN A 121 -5.71 6.67 19.28
C ASN A 121 -5.96 5.36 18.50
N GLU A 122 -6.93 5.37 17.57
CA GLU A 122 -7.19 4.22 16.68
C GLU A 122 -5.94 3.92 15.87
N LYS A 123 -5.51 2.65 15.90
CA LYS A 123 -4.36 2.18 15.14
C LYS A 123 -4.78 1.88 13.70
N VAL A 124 -4.00 2.41 12.77
CA VAL A 124 -4.27 2.33 11.33
C VAL A 124 -3.08 1.73 10.62
N LEU A 125 -3.33 0.77 9.74
CA LEU A 125 -2.29 0.11 8.98
C LEU A 125 -2.10 0.74 7.60
N PHE A 126 -0.84 0.94 7.24
CA PHE A 126 -0.42 1.44 5.95
C PHE A 126 0.73 0.60 5.38
N LEU A 127 0.81 0.55 4.05
CA LEU A 127 1.95 0.02 3.31
C LEU A 127 2.78 1.16 2.73
N VAL A 128 4.08 1.19 3.00
CA VAL A 128 5.00 2.20 2.44
C VAL A 128 5.29 1.90 0.97
N ALA A 129 4.75 2.72 0.07
CA ALA A 129 4.97 2.64 -1.38
C ALA A 129 6.15 3.50 -1.87
N GLU A 130 6.55 4.54 -1.13
CA GLU A 130 7.74 5.35 -1.46
C GLU A 130 8.36 5.89 -0.16
N VAL A 131 9.67 5.73 0.00
CA VAL A 131 10.40 6.26 1.15
C VAL A 131 10.94 7.64 0.82
N GLY A 132 10.71 8.60 1.71
CA GLY A 132 11.34 9.92 1.66
C GLY A 132 12.03 10.26 2.98
N GLU A 133 12.92 11.25 2.96
CA GLU A 133 13.71 11.64 4.13
C GLU A 133 12.84 12.09 5.31
N GLN A 134 11.76 12.83 5.03
CA GLN A 134 10.86 13.38 6.04
C GLN A 134 9.48 12.71 6.07
N ALA A 135 9.04 12.15 4.95
CA ALA A 135 7.73 11.57 4.80
C ALA A 135 7.72 10.44 3.76
N CYS A 136 6.88 9.44 4.00
CA CYS A 136 6.66 8.33 3.10
C CYS A 136 5.32 8.46 2.36
N LEU A 137 5.25 7.94 1.13
CA LEU A 137 3.98 7.68 0.46
C LEU A 137 3.47 6.34 0.95
N CYS A 138 2.27 6.34 1.49
CA CYS A 138 1.67 5.19 2.13
C CYS A 138 0.32 4.88 1.49
N LEU A 139 -0.05 3.61 1.39
CA LEU A 139 -1.39 3.17 0.98
C LEU A 139 -2.14 2.57 2.16
N LEU A 140 -3.42 2.89 2.31
CA LEU A 140 -4.26 2.33 3.37
C LEU A 140 -4.38 0.80 3.20
N ALA A 141 -3.95 0.06 4.22
CA ALA A 141 -3.91 -1.40 4.23
C ALA A 141 -5.09 -2.03 5.02
N GLN A 142 -6.19 -1.29 5.14
CA GLN A 142 -7.44 -1.73 5.77
C GLN A 142 -8.65 -1.24 4.95
N PRO A 143 -9.86 -1.82 5.13
CA PRO A 143 -11.00 -1.54 4.25
C PRO A 143 -11.35 -0.04 4.13
N GLN A 144 -11.42 0.66 5.27
CA GLN A 144 -11.75 2.08 5.34
C GLN A 144 -11.10 2.72 6.57
N LEU A 145 -10.99 4.05 6.53
CA LEU A 145 -10.56 4.88 7.63
C LEU A 145 -11.37 6.18 7.64
N ALA A 146 -12.13 6.40 8.71
CA ALA A 146 -12.85 7.65 8.90
C ALA A 146 -11.88 8.73 9.42
N LEU A 147 -11.76 9.83 8.67
CA LEU A 147 -11.07 11.05 9.09
C LEU A 147 -12.10 12.15 9.30
N PHE A 148 -11.75 13.22 10.01
CA PHE A 148 -12.69 14.30 10.32
C PHE A 148 -13.25 15.03 9.09
N ASP A 149 -12.53 15.05 7.95
CA ASP A 149 -12.93 15.75 6.72
C ASP A 149 -13.32 14.82 5.56
N ARG A 150 -13.04 13.51 5.65
CA ARG A 150 -13.26 12.54 4.58
C ARG A 150 -13.19 11.11 5.10
N THR A 151 -13.62 10.15 4.30
CA THR A 151 -13.31 8.73 4.52
C THR A 151 -12.28 8.28 3.50
N LEU A 152 -11.20 7.66 3.95
CA LEU A 152 -10.29 6.92 3.08
C LEU A 152 -10.81 5.48 2.94
N THR A 153 -10.51 4.91 1.80
CA THR A 153 -10.85 3.54 1.41
C THR A 153 -9.58 2.77 1.10
N PHE A 154 -9.68 1.45 1.07
CA PHE A 154 -8.56 0.56 0.76
C PHE A 154 -7.74 1.03 -0.45
N CYS A 155 -6.41 0.97 -0.34
CA CYS A 155 -5.45 1.46 -1.33
C CYS A 155 -5.44 2.99 -1.57
N ASP A 156 -6.19 3.81 -0.83
CA ASP A 156 -6.07 5.26 -0.98
C ASP A 156 -4.67 5.72 -0.51
N PRO A 157 -4.04 6.64 -1.26
CA PRO A 157 -2.69 7.08 -0.96
C PRO A 157 -2.71 8.27 0.00
N LEU A 158 -1.74 8.28 0.91
CA LEU A 158 -1.51 9.37 1.85
C LEU A 158 -0.02 9.54 2.07
N LYS A 159 0.49 10.77 1.97
CA LYS A 159 1.88 11.08 2.35
C LYS A 159 1.91 11.39 3.84
N ILE A 160 2.69 10.62 4.60
CA ILE A 160 2.73 10.66 6.07
C ILE A 160 4.17 10.92 6.52
N MET A 161 4.37 11.89 7.41
CA MET A 161 5.66 12.20 8.00
C MET A 161 6.18 11.02 8.84
N ASN A 162 7.48 10.78 8.79
CA ASN A 162 8.11 9.59 9.37
C ASN A 162 7.97 9.51 10.89
N ASP A 163 7.89 10.67 11.58
CA ASP A 163 7.67 10.79 13.03
C ASP A 163 6.32 10.25 13.53
N ARG A 164 5.38 9.92 12.63
CA ARG A 164 4.06 9.35 12.94
C ARG A 164 3.97 7.86 12.63
N LEU A 165 5.00 7.29 12.03
CA LEU A 165 5.04 5.88 11.62
C LEU A 165 5.73 5.05 12.71
N SER A 166 5.07 4.02 13.20
CA SER A 166 5.65 2.98 14.05
C SER A 166 5.70 1.62 13.35
N GLU A 167 6.53 0.71 13.84
CA GLU A 167 6.57 -0.65 13.32
C GLU A 167 5.24 -1.36 13.55
N TYR A 168 4.77 -2.08 12.52
CA TYR A 168 3.67 -3.02 12.68
C TYR A 168 4.22 -4.33 13.25
N HIS A 169 3.78 -4.68 14.45
CA HIS A 169 3.98 -6.02 14.99
C HIS A 169 2.68 -6.79 14.82
N LYS A 170 2.70 -7.84 13.99
CA LYS A 170 1.59 -8.80 13.96
C LYS A 170 1.36 -9.27 15.38
N GLN A 171 0.17 -9.03 15.93
CA GLN A 171 -0.21 -9.64 17.20
C GLN A 171 -0.12 -11.15 16.98
N SER A 172 0.92 -11.77 17.54
CA SER A 172 0.98 -13.21 17.66
C SER A 172 -0.30 -13.59 18.40
N GLU A 173 -1.18 -14.37 17.77
CA GLU A 173 -2.26 -15.04 18.49
C GLU A 173 -1.65 -15.55 19.80
N PRO A 174 -2.27 -15.30 20.97
CA PRO A 174 -1.76 -15.84 22.20
C PRO A 174 -1.61 -17.34 21.96
N ARG A 175 -0.36 -17.80 21.87
CA ARG A 175 -0.04 -19.22 21.80
C ARG A 175 -0.79 -19.80 22.97
N SER A 176 -1.90 -20.47 22.70
CA SER A 176 -2.58 -21.26 23.71
C SER A 176 -1.49 -22.17 24.23
N PHE A 177 -1.08 -21.93 25.48
CA PHE A 177 -0.12 -22.78 26.15
C PHE A 177 -0.82 -24.13 26.36
N LEU A 178 -0.83 -24.95 25.31
CA LEU A 178 -1.19 -26.36 25.38
C LEU A 178 -0.03 -27.13 26.01
N TYR A 179 0.39 -26.74 27.21
CA TYR A 179 1.29 -27.53 28.05
C TYR A 179 1.08 -27.15 29.51
N GLU A 180 -0.03 -27.63 30.09
CA GLU A 180 -0.07 -27.97 31.52
C GLU A 180 -1.01 -29.18 31.70
N LYS A 181 -0.60 -30.32 31.15
CA LYS A 181 -1.06 -31.66 31.58
C LYS A 181 0.09 -32.65 31.48
N VAL A 182 1.09 -32.48 32.34
CA VAL A 182 2.09 -33.46 32.76
C VAL A 182 2.51 -32.94 34.15
N ILE A 183 2.13 -33.46 35.32
CA ILE A 183 1.84 -34.80 35.84
C ILE A 183 0.75 -34.65 36.91
#